data_AF-A0A661A8P3-F1
#
_entry.id   AF-A0A661A8P3-F1
#
_cell.length_a   1.000
_cell.length_b   1.000
_cell.length_c   1.000
_cell.angle_alpha   90.00
_cell.angle_beta   90.00
_cell.angle_gamma   90.00
#
_symmetry.space_group_name_H-M   'P 1'
#
loop_
_entity.id
_entity.type
_entity.pdbx_description
1 polymer ?
#
loop_
_entity_poly.entity_id
_entity_poly.type
_entity_poly.pdbx_seq_one_letter_code
_entity_poly.pdbx_strand_id
1 'polypeptide(L)'
;MLTSAEADSCGVCVREKRADAFALADEWFSPGTTIRVVGDDGWKVLPGGEMELYFGDASSPTLSFRFHTEDAHLVGIAAEGFTDPQLATRILARTSEETGRESLIVIPFDYGDGESFLFDEYSNRVQVQCQVIADDSGTALQH
;
A
#
# COMPACT_ATOMS: atom_id res chain seq x y z
N MET A 1 1.09 -15.87 5.66
CA MET A 1 1.71 -15.82 7.00
C MET A 1 0.84 -15.07 8.03
N LEU A 2 0.24 -13.92 7.69
CA LEU A 2 -0.75 -13.27 8.56
C LEU A 2 -2.04 -14.09 8.75
N THR A 3 -2.59 -14.65 7.66
CA THR A 3 -3.76 -15.56 7.71
C THR A 3 -3.52 -16.82 8.57
N SER A 4 -2.27 -17.30 8.63
CA SER A 4 -1.88 -18.43 9.48
C SER A 4 -1.61 -18.06 10.94
N ALA A 5 -1.45 -16.77 11.24
CA ALA A 5 -1.35 -16.27 12.61
C ALA A 5 -2.75 -16.20 13.24
N GLU A 6 -3.77 -15.73 12.51
CA GLU A 6 -5.15 -15.66 13.02
C GLU A 6 -5.77 -17.02 13.36
N ALA A 7 -5.35 -18.08 12.68
CA ALA A 7 -5.84 -19.43 12.93
C ALA A 7 -5.24 -20.10 14.19
N ASP A 8 -4.27 -19.45 14.85
CA ASP A 8 -3.57 -20.02 16.00
C ASP A 8 -4.18 -19.56 17.33
N SER A 9 -4.46 -20.51 18.22
CA SER A 9 -5.04 -20.22 19.54
C SER A 9 -3.98 -19.82 20.59
N CYS A 10 -2.69 -19.98 20.27
CA CYS A 10 -1.59 -19.61 21.15
C CYS A 10 -1.11 -18.19 20.88
N GLY A 11 -1.31 -17.27 21.84
CA GLY A 11 -0.92 -15.86 21.69
C GLY A 11 0.58 -15.62 21.47
N VAL A 12 1.47 -16.51 21.93
CA VAL A 12 2.92 -16.41 21.64
C VAL A 12 3.19 -16.76 20.18
N CYS A 13 2.61 -17.85 19.67
CA CYS A 13 2.77 -18.25 18.28
C CYS A 13 2.20 -17.22 17.30
N VAL A 14 1.10 -16.55 17.66
CA VAL A 14 0.56 -15.42 16.88
C VAL A 14 1.58 -14.29 16.76
N ARG A 15 2.22 -13.91 17.88
CA ARG A 15 3.21 -12.82 17.89
C ARG A 15 4.44 -13.15 17.06
N GLU A 16 4.98 -14.36 17.19
CA GLU A 16 6.15 -14.79 16.40
C GLU A 16 5.83 -14.80 14.91
N LYS A 17 4.71 -15.40 14.50
CA LYS A 17 4.29 -15.43 13.09
C LYS A 17 4.01 -14.03 12.52
N ARG A 18 3.50 -13.11 13.34
CA ARG A 18 3.33 -11.70 12.93
C ARG A 18 4.67 -11.01 12.75
N ALA A 19 5.60 -11.18 13.69
CA ALA A 19 6.95 -10.62 13.56
C ALA A 19 7.65 -11.13 12.28
N ASP A 20 7.54 -12.42 11.97
CA ASP A 20 8.08 -12.98 10.72
C ASP A 20 7.41 -12.36 9.48
N ALA A 21 6.09 -12.17 9.52
CA ALA A 21 5.36 -11.56 8.42
C ALA A 21 5.72 -10.08 8.23
N PHE A 22 5.96 -9.34 9.32
CA PHE A 22 6.37 -7.94 9.27
C PHE A 22 7.79 -7.80 8.75
N ALA A 23 8.72 -8.68 9.15
CA ALA A 23 10.07 -8.70 8.61
C ALA A 23 10.08 -8.93 7.08
N LEU A 24 9.22 -9.82 6.58
CA LEU A 24 9.04 -10.02 5.14
C LEU A 24 8.42 -8.78 4.46
N ALA A 25 7.46 -8.13 5.12
CA ALA A 25 6.84 -6.91 4.60
C ALA A 25 7.86 -5.75 4.52
N ASP A 26 8.73 -5.58 5.52
CA ASP A 26 9.81 -4.58 5.50
C ASP A 26 10.78 -4.84 4.34
N GLU A 27 11.12 -6.10 4.05
CA GLU A 27 11.96 -6.46 2.91
C GLU A 27 11.30 -6.10 1.57
N TRP A 28 9.99 -6.35 1.43
CA TRP A 28 9.27 -6.16 0.17
C TRP A 28 8.82 -4.72 -0.06
N PHE A 29 8.58 -4.00 1.04
CA PHE A 29 8.07 -2.63 1.06
C PHE A 29 9.07 -1.69 1.73
N SER A 30 10.37 -1.88 1.51
CA SER A 30 11.36 -0.92 2.01
C SER A 30 11.13 0.46 1.37
N PRO A 31 11.29 1.57 2.11
CA PRO A 31 11.17 2.92 1.56
C PRO A 31 12.04 3.14 0.31
N GLY A 32 11.48 3.82 -0.70
CA GLY A 32 12.09 4.03 -2.01
C GLY A 32 11.82 2.90 -3.02
N THR A 33 11.26 1.77 -2.59
CA THR A 33 10.85 0.70 -3.51
C THR A 33 9.78 1.21 -4.46
N THR A 34 10.01 1.03 -5.77
CA THR A 34 9.03 1.35 -6.80
C THR A 34 8.25 0.10 -7.17
N ILE A 35 6.93 0.18 -7.06
CA ILE A 35 6.00 -0.88 -7.42
C ILE A 35 5.31 -0.47 -8.71
N ARG A 36 5.58 -1.23 -9.77
CA ARG A 36 4.85 -1.11 -11.04
C ARG A 36 3.81 -2.21 -11.12
N VAL A 37 2.56 -1.83 -11.32
CA VAL A 37 1.50 -2.82 -11.56
C VAL A 37 1.62 -3.33 -12.99
N VAL A 38 1.89 -4.63 -13.13
CA VAL A 38 1.99 -5.34 -14.41
C VAL A 38 0.79 -6.25 -14.59
N GLY A 39 0.11 -6.16 -15.73
CA GLY A 39 -1.11 -6.92 -16.04
C GLY A 39 -2.36 -6.05 -16.17
N ASP A 40 -3.46 -6.66 -16.61
CA ASP A 40 -4.71 -5.95 -16.92
C ASP A 40 -5.53 -5.59 -15.66
N ASP A 41 -5.20 -6.19 -14.52
CA ASP A 41 -6.00 -6.09 -13.30
C ASP A 41 -5.80 -4.78 -12.51
N GLY A 42 -4.68 -4.08 -12.75
CA GLY A 42 -4.37 -2.75 -12.20
C GLY A 42 -4.57 -2.62 -10.67
N TRP A 43 -4.68 -1.39 -10.21
CA TRP A 43 -5.17 -1.08 -8.86
C TRP A 43 -6.56 -0.43 -8.94
N LYS A 44 -7.33 -0.53 -7.85
CA LYS A 44 -8.70 0.02 -7.74
C LYS A 44 -8.87 0.91 -6.51
N VAL A 45 -9.69 1.95 -6.63
CA VAL A 45 -10.20 2.72 -5.49
C VAL A 45 -11.52 2.11 -5.04
N LEU A 46 -11.60 1.67 -3.79
CA LEU A 46 -12.84 1.11 -3.23
C LEU A 46 -13.69 2.21 -2.57
N PRO A 47 -15.04 2.06 -2.54
CA PRO A 47 -15.90 2.99 -1.82
C PRO A 47 -15.50 3.11 -0.34
N GLY A 48 -15.27 4.34 0.13
CA GLY A 48 -14.79 4.61 1.49
C GLY A 48 -13.27 4.47 1.68
N GLY A 49 -12.54 3.96 0.68
CA GLY A 49 -11.08 3.89 0.65
C GLY A 49 -10.45 5.22 0.22
N GLU A 50 -10.67 6.28 0.99
CA GLU A 50 -10.09 7.59 0.71
C GLU A 50 -8.56 7.50 0.63
N MET A 51 -8.06 7.76 -0.58
CA MET A 51 -6.64 7.65 -0.94
C MET A 51 -6.03 6.26 -0.75
N GLU A 52 -6.84 5.21 -0.84
CA GLU A 52 -6.37 3.83 -0.75
C GLU A 52 -6.56 3.10 -2.07
N LEU A 53 -5.51 2.40 -2.47
CA LEU A 53 -5.48 1.56 -3.63
C LEU A 53 -5.44 0.11 -3.17
N TYR A 54 -6.32 -0.72 -3.71
CA TYR A 54 -6.45 -2.12 -3.33
C TYR A 54 -5.92 -3.03 -4.44
N PHE A 55 -5.25 -4.10 -4.02
CA PHE A 55 -4.82 -5.18 -4.91
C PHE A 55 -5.55 -6.48 -4.57
N GLY A 56 -6.14 -7.12 -5.59
CA GLY A 56 -6.92 -8.34 -5.44
C GLY A 56 -8.44 -8.13 -5.49
N ASP A 57 -9.19 -9.20 -5.21
CA ASP A 57 -10.64 -9.16 -5.08
C ASP A 57 -11.08 -8.86 -3.64
N ALA A 58 -12.36 -8.51 -3.46
CA ALA A 58 -12.92 -8.12 -2.16
C ALA A 58 -12.97 -9.26 -1.12
N SER A 59 -12.44 -10.46 -1.40
CA SER A 59 -12.67 -11.68 -0.61
C SER A 59 -11.43 -12.23 0.13
N SER A 60 -10.28 -11.57 0.08
CA SER A 60 -9.03 -12.01 0.74
C SER A 60 -8.35 -10.86 1.50
N PRO A 61 -7.66 -11.10 2.64
CA PRO A 61 -7.10 -10.05 3.47
C PRO A 61 -6.15 -9.12 2.74
N THR A 62 -6.13 -7.91 3.27
CA THR A 62 -6.19 -6.69 2.49
C THR A 62 -4.81 -6.09 2.43
N LEU A 63 -4.14 -6.21 1.29
CA LEU A 63 -3.03 -5.32 0.99
C LEU A 63 -3.62 -4.05 0.37
N SER A 64 -3.40 -2.94 1.04
CA SER A 64 -3.78 -1.63 0.53
C SER A 64 -2.56 -0.73 0.47
N PHE A 65 -2.53 0.15 -0.51
CA PHE A 65 -1.53 1.19 -0.65
C PHE A 65 -2.22 2.53 -0.40
N ARG A 66 -1.87 3.20 0.69
CA ARG A 66 -2.36 4.55 0.98
C ARG A 66 -1.44 5.55 0.33
N PHE A 67 -2.00 6.46 -0.45
CA PHE A 67 -1.27 7.64 -0.88
C PHE A 67 -1.69 8.88 -0.10
N HIS A 68 -0.85 9.91 -0.15
CA HIS A 68 -1.02 11.11 0.68
C HIS A 68 -1.04 12.35 -0.19
N THR A 69 -1.79 13.36 0.26
CA THR A 69 -1.77 14.71 -0.29
C THR A 69 -1.52 15.72 0.83
N GLU A 70 -1.24 16.97 0.46
CA GLU A 70 -1.07 18.05 1.44
C GLU A 70 -2.31 18.18 2.36
N ASP A 71 -3.51 18.10 1.78
CA ASP A 71 -4.77 18.20 2.52
C ASP A 71 -5.13 16.94 3.30
N ALA A 72 -4.52 15.80 2.98
CA ALA A 72 -4.90 14.51 3.55
C ALA A 72 -3.69 13.55 3.64
N HIS A 73 -3.05 13.55 4.81
CA HIS A 73 -1.88 12.73 5.12
C HIS A 73 -1.92 12.26 6.57
N LEU A 74 -1.11 11.24 6.87
CA LEU A 74 -0.87 10.83 8.25
C LEU A 74 0.24 11.68 8.86
N VAL A 75 0.16 11.92 10.17
CA VAL A 75 1.26 12.54 10.92
C VAL A 75 2.52 11.71 10.74
N GLY A 76 3.64 12.36 10.37
CA GLY A 76 4.92 11.69 10.12
C GLY A 76 5.22 11.44 8.65
N ILE A 77 4.26 11.65 7.74
CA ILE A 77 4.55 11.66 6.30
C ILE A 77 5.15 13.02 5.92
N ALA A 78 6.36 12.99 5.35
CA ALA A 78 7.03 14.18 4.86
C ALA A 78 6.41 14.67 3.54
N ALA A 79 6.56 15.97 3.25
CA ALA A 79 5.94 16.58 2.06
C ALA A 79 6.43 15.98 0.74
N GLU A 80 7.66 15.46 0.71
CA GLU A 80 8.24 14.77 -0.44
C GLU A 80 7.51 13.45 -0.77
N GLY A 81 6.83 12.86 0.22
CA GLY A 81 5.99 11.68 0.06
C GLY A 81 4.57 11.97 -0.42
N PHE A 82 4.21 13.24 -0.63
CA PHE A 82 2.89 13.60 -1.14
C PHE A 82 2.79 13.34 -2.64
N THR A 83 1.66 12.77 -3.04
CA THR A 83 1.29 12.59 -4.44
C THR A 83 0.95 13.94 -5.06
N ASP A 84 1.37 14.15 -6.31
CA ASP A 84 1.03 15.36 -7.06
C ASP A 84 -0.50 15.61 -7.03
N PRO A 85 -0.97 16.83 -6.70
CA PRO A 85 -2.40 17.11 -6.54
C PRO A 85 -3.25 16.80 -7.78
N GLN A 86 -2.71 16.99 -8.99
CA GLN A 86 -3.44 16.70 -10.23
C GLN A 86 -3.55 15.20 -10.45
N LEU A 87 -2.49 14.46 -10.12
CA LEU A 87 -2.51 13.00 -10.13
C LEU A 87 -3.48 12.45 -9.09
N ALA A 88 -3.39 12.90 -7.84
CA ALA A 88 -4.29 12.49 -6.76
C ALA A 88 -5.77 12.74 -7.13
N THR A 89 -6.09 13.92 -7.67
CA THR A 89 -7.45 14.25 -8.14
C THR A 89 -7.93 13.27 -9.21
N ARG A 90 -7.07 12.95 -10.19
CA ARG A 90 -7.39 12.02 -11.27
C ARG A 90 -7.66 10.60 -10.74
N ILE A 91 -6.86 10.17 -9.78
CA ILE A 91 -6.98 8.86 -9.14
C ILE A 91 -8.29 8.77 -8.36
N LEU A 92 -8.60 9.78 -7.54
CA LEU A 92 -9.81 9.80 -6.71
C LEU A 92 -11.10 9.97 -7.53
N ALA A 93 -11.01 10.53 -8.72
CA ALA A 93 -12.14 10.60 -9.65
C ALA A 93 -12.49 9.26 -10.30
N ARG A 94 -11.67 8.22 -10.13
CA ARG A 94 -11.92 6.90 -10.71
C ARG A 94 -13.03 6.18 -9.96
N THR A 95 -13.85 5.47 -10.73
CA THR A 95 -14.78 4.48 -10.21
C THR A 95 -14.04 3.20 -9.86
N SER A 96 -14.66 2.36 -9.01
CA SER A 96 -14.09 1.05 -8.62
C SER A 96 -13.94 0.06 -9.78
N GLU A 97 -14.50 0.38 -10.95
CA GLU A 97 -14.40 -0.41 -12.18
C GLU A 97 -13.21 0.02 -13.06
N GLU A 98 -12.63 1.19 -12.81
CA GLU A 98 -11.50 1.72 -13.56
C GLU A 98 -10.16 1.31 -12.92
N THR A 99 -9.28 0.74 -13.74
CA THR A 99 -7.94 0.33 -13.31
C THR A 99 -6.91 1.41 -13.58
N GLY A 100 -5.99 1.60 -12.62
CA GLY A 100 -4.82 2.46 -12.78
C GLY A 100 -3.58 1.76 -13.33
N ARG A 101 -2.70 2.53 -13.97
CA ARG A 101 -1.40 2.08 -14.50
C ARG A 101 -0.22 2.87 -13.92
N GLU A 102 -0.50 3.82 -13.04
CA GLU A 102 0.48 4.58 -12.30
C GLU A 102 1.38 3.65 -11.48
N SER A 103 2.61 4.11 -11.25
CA SER A 103 3.53 3.41 -10.33
C SER A 103 3.42 3.99 -8.93
N LEU A 104 3.79 3.19 -7.94
CA LEU A 104 3.83 3.59 -6.54
C LEU A 104 5.28 3.63 -6.08
N ILE A 105 5.65 4.66 -5.33
CA ILE A 105 6.89 4.66 -4.55
C ILE A 105 6.51 4.45 -3.10
N VAL A 106 7.06 3.42 -2.46
CA VAL A 106 6.89 3.21 -1.02
C VAL A 106 7.64 4.29 -0.26
N ILE A 107 6.99 4.92 0.72
CA ILE A 107 7.57 6.03 1.47
C ILE A 107 7.76 5.65 2.95
N PRO A 108 8.72 6.26 3.65
CA PRO A 108 8.93 5.96 5.06
C PRO A 108 7.76 6.42 5.92
N PHE A 109 7.49 5.67 6.98
CA PHE A 109 6.48 5.98 7.98
C PHE A 109 6.90 5.51 9.37
N ASP A 110 7.52 6.40 10.14
CA ASP A 110 8.12 6.10 11.45
C ASP A 110 7.11 5.69 12.55
N TYR A 111 5.81 5.83 12.30
CA TYR A 111 4.74 5.49 13.24
C TYR A 111 4.04 4.16 12.90
N GLY A 112 4.57 3.42 11.94
CA GLY A 112 4.03 2.13 11.48
C GLY A 112 4.42 0.93 12.34
N ASP A 113 3.91 -0.23 11.94
CA ASP A 113 4.33 -1.56 12.44
C ASP A 113 5.61 -2.06 11.74
N GLY A 114 6.07 -1.33 10.71
CA GLY A 114 7.34 -1.48 10.01
C GLY A 114 7.79 -0.12 9.45
N GLU A 115 8.78 -0.11 8.55
CA GLU A 115 9.38 1.13 8.03
C GLU A 115 8.46 1.95 7.13
N SER A 116 7.39 1.33 6.60
CA SER A 116 6.51 1.95 5.59
C SER A 116 5.05 1.52 5.69
N PHE A 117 4.67 0.68 6.64
CA PHE A 117 3.32 0.12 6.69
C PHE A 117 2.75 0.09 8.11
N LEU A 118 1.44 0.00 8.18
CA LEU A 118 0.68 -0.26 9.40
C LEU A 118 -0.15 -1.53 9.22
N PHE A 119 -0.37 -2.25 10.31
CA PHE A 119 -1.19 -3.44 10.36
C PHE A 119 -2.41 -3.19 11.25
N ASP A 120 -3.60 -3.20 10.64
CA ASP A 120 -4.86 -3.17 11.37
C ASP A 120 -5.28 -4.59 11.73
N GLU A 121 -5.12 -4.94 13.01
CA GLU A 121 -5.49 -6.27 13.52
C GLU A 121 -6.99 -6.56 13.41
N TYR A 122 -7.85 -5.53 13.43
CA TYR A 122 -9.30 -5.72 13.40
C TYR A 122 -9.79 -6.10 11.99
N SER A 123 -9.22 -5.47 10.97
CA SER A 123 -9.54 -5.76 9.56
C SER A 123 -8.57 -6.74 8.90
N ASN A 124 -7.53 -7.19 9.61
CA ASN A 124 -6.42 -8.00 9.09
C ASN A 124 -5.83 -7.40 7.80
N ARG A 125 -5.54 -6.10 7.86
CA ARG A 125 -5.10 -5.30 6.71
C ARG A 125 -3.69 -4.78 6.90
N VAL A 126 -2.84 -5.01 5.91
CA VAL A 126 -1.55 -4.32 5.78
C VAL A 126 -1.77 -3.11 4.87
N GLN A 127 -1.49 -1.94 5.40
CA GLN A 127 -1.62 -0.69 4.67
C GLN A 127 -0.24 -0.06 4.52
N VAL A 128 0.28 -0.14 3.29
CA VAL A 128 1.58 0.40 2.89
C VAL A 128 1.42 1.87 2.54
N GLN A 129 2.28 2.73 3.09
CA GLN A 129 2.31 4.15 2.78
C GLN A 129 3.10 4.35 1.49
N CYS A 130 2.53 5.13 0.56
CA CYS A 130 3.14 5.35 -0.73
C CYS A 130 2.88 6.75 -1.28
N GLN A 131 3.62 7.07 -2.32
CA GLN A 131 3.37 8.17 -3.23
C GLN A 131 2.99 7.58 -4.58
N VAL A 132 1.93 8.10 -5.22
CA VAL A 132 1.66 7.74 -6.61
C VAL A 132 2.47 8.62 -7.53
N ILE A 133 3.13 8.00 -8.49
CA ILE A 133 3.89 8.68 -9.54
C ILE A 133 3.31 8.34 -10.91
N ALA A 134 3.34 9.31 -11.83
CA ALA A 134 2.98 9.04 -13.20
C ALA A 134 3.92 7.97 -13.78
N ASP A 135 3.38 7.03 -14.55
CA ASP A 135 4.21 6.08 -15.30
C ASP A 135 4.98 6.87 -16.37
N ASP A 136 6.26 7.13 -16.10
CA ASP A 136 7.18 7.74 -17.06
C ASP A 136 7.64 6.65 -18.03
N SER A 137 6.70 6.16 -18.84
CA SER A 137 6.99 5.30 -19.99
C SER A 137 7.68 6.11 -21.09
N GLY A 138 8.91 6.49 -20.76
CA GLY A 138 9.89 7.16 -21.57
C GLY A 138 11.29 6.61 -21.32
N THR A 139 11.46 5.33 -20.94
CA THR A 139 12.58 4.43 -21.30
C THR A 139 12.32 3.05 -20.69
N ALA A 140 12.01 2.07 -21.54
CA ALA A 140 12.04 0.66 -21.15
C ALA A 140 13.50 0.23 -20.96
N LEU A 141 13.92 -0.08 -19.73
CA LEU A 141 15.12 -0.87 -19.49
C LEU A 141 14.69 -2.33 -19.35
N GLN A 142 14.89 -3.08 -20.44
CA GLN A 142 14.88 -4.53 -20.44
C GLN A 142 16.14 -5.02 -19.72
N HIS A 143 15.97 -5.95 -18.79
CA HIS A 143 17.04 -6.82 -18.29
C HIS A 143 16.71 -8.26 -18.64
#